data_AF-A0A941WCP3-F1
#
_entry.id   AF-A0A941WCP3-F1
#
_cell.length_a   1.000
_cell.length_b   1.000
_cell.length_c   1.000
_cell.angle_alpha   90.00
_cell.angle_beta   90.00
_cell.angle_gamma   90.00
#
_symmetry.space_group_name_H-M   'P 1'
#
loop_
_entity.id
_entity.type
_entity.pdbx_description
1 polymer ?
#
loop_
_entity_poly.entity_id
_entity_poly.type
_entity_poly.pdbx_seq_one_letter_code
_entity_poly.pdbx_strand_id
1 'polypeptide(L)'
;MIKHVDYAGEIIVITSAGTYKRVLVSDFEPMARYRKGVKIVDLGEKDKVIFADFVQDPYDVAVVDRDGVAFVVNSEDISIDNRVTKGKTLRGENKKRMPEKAFRVIQ
;
A
#
# COMPACT_ATOMS: atom_id res chain seq x y z
N MET A 1 -10.76 15.22 6.72
CA MET A 1 -11.66 14.30 7.46
C MET A 1 -10.77 13.30 8.19
N ILE A 2 -10.95 13.11 9.49
CA ILE A 2 -10.21 12.09 10.26
C ILE A 2 -11.13 10.87 10.34
N LYS A 3 -10.66 9.71 9.86
CA LYS A 3 -11.37 8.43 10.05
C LYS A 3 -10.88 7.79 11.33
N HIS A 4 -11.81 7.37 12.19
CA HIS A 4 -11.47 6.44 13.27
C HIS A 4 -11.19 5.08 12.64
N VAL A 5 -10.11 4.43 13.07
CA VAL A 5 -9.70 3.12 12.60
C VAL A 5 -9.57 2.24 13.83
N ASP A 6 -10.41 1.22 13.92
CA ASP A 6 -10.34 0.19 14.97
C ASP A 6 -9.23 -0.81 14.67
N TYR A 7 -9.09 -1.86 15.49
CA TYR A 7 -8.15 -2.95 15.22
C TYR A 7 -8.54 -3.84 14.01
N ALA A 8 -9.70 -3.58 13.39
CA ALA A 8 -10.17 -4.28 12.21
C ALA A 8 -9.75 -3.56 10.91
N GLY A 9 -9.33 -4.33 9.91
CA GLY A 9 -8.93 -3.83 8.60
C GLY A 9 -7.41 -3.78 8.40
N GLU A 10 -7.02 -3.23 7.26
CA GLU A 10 -5.63 -3.22 6.80
C GLU A 10 -5.22 -1.83 6.29
N ILE A 11 -3.91 -1.62 6.21
CA ILE A 11 -3.32 -0.50 5.48
C ILE A 11 -2.70 -1.05 4.21
N ILE A 12 -3.18 -0.62 3.06
CA ILE A 12 -2.52 -0.88 1.78
C ILE A 12 -1.36 0.09 1.59
N VAL A 13 -0.24 -0.41 1.06
CA VAL A 13 0.92 0.41 0.67
C VAL A 13 1.38 -0.01 -0.72
N ILE A 14 1.56 0.97 -1.59
CA ILE A 14 2.16 0.82 -2.92
C ILE A 14 3.38 1.73 -3.02
N THR A 15 4.49 1.19 -3.52
CA THR A 15 5.75 1.92 -3.64
C THR A 15 6.12 2.18 -5.09
N SER A 16 6.97 3.19 -5.31
CA SER A 16 7.57 3.47 -6.62
C SER A 16 8.49 2.34 -7.10
N ALA A 17 8.86 1.44 -6.19
CA ALA A 17 9.68 0.28 -6.46
C ALA A 17 8.86 -0.88 -7.05
N GLY A 18 7.58 -0.71 -7.37
CA GLY A 18 6.74 -1.80 -7.88
C GLY A 18 6.45 -2.87 -6.85
N THR A 19 6.34 -2.48 -5.58
CA THR A 19 5.92 -3.38 -4.51
C THR A 19 4.60 -2.94 -3.92
N TYR A 20 3.80 -3.94 -3.58
CA TYR A 20 2.45 -3.85 -3.07
C TYR A 20 2.38 -4.72 -1.83
N LYS A 21 1.73 -4.21 -0.79
CA LYS A 21 1.36 -5.03 0.37
C LYS A 21 0.19 -4.43 1.12
N ARG A 22 -0.51 -5.28 1.85
CA ARG A 22 -1.42 -4.90 2.92
C ARG A 22 -0.81 -5.27 4.26
N VAL A 23 -1.05 -4.46 5.28
CA VAL A 23 -0.58 -4.71 6.64
C VAL A 23 -1.77 -4.62 7.57
N LEU A 24 -1.94 -5.59 8.45
CA LEU A 24 -3.02 -5.57 9.43
C LEU A 24 -2.89 -4.34 10.33
N VAL A 25 -4.01 -3.66 10.62
CA VAL A 25 -3.98 -2.54 11.57
C VAL A 25 -3.57 -3.01 12.97
N SER A 26 -3.88 -4.26 13.33
CA SER A 26 -3.45 -4.87 14.59
C SER A 26 -1.94 -4.94 14.79
N ASP A 27 -1.13 -4.81 13.72
CA ASP A 27 0.33 -4.76 13.84
C ASP A 27 0.85 -3.41 14.36
N PHE A 28 -0.02 -2.42 14.49
CA PHE A 28 0.29 -1.08 14.96
C PHE A 28 -0.28 -0.87 16.36
N GLU A 29 0.63 -0.77 17.33
CA GLU A 29 0.23 -0.41 18.69
C GLU A 29 -0.14 1.07 18.77
N PRO A 30 -1.18 1.45 19.54
CA PRO A 30 -1.49 2.84 19.82
C PRO A 30 -0.28 3.56 20.43
N MET A 31 0.06 4.72 19.88
CA MET A 31 1.17 5.55 20.36
C MET A 31 0.68 6.93 20.79
N ALA A 32 1.32 7.48 21.83
CA ALA A 32 1.12 8.87 22.22
C ALA A 32 1.54 9.83 21.08
N ARG A 33 0.96 11.03 21.09
CA ARG A 33 1.29 12.10 20.14
C ARG A 33 2.76 12.53 20.25
N TYR A 34 3.26 13.24 19.23
CA TYR A 34 4.64 13.76 19.14
C TYR A 34 5.74 12.69 19.05
N ARG A 35 5.42 11.55 18.42
CA ARG A 35 6.39 10.50 18.08
C ARG A 35 6.65 10.46 16.58
N LYS A 36 7.77 9.85 16.18
CA LYS A 36 8.13 9.64 14.76
C LYS A 36 7.21 8.64 14.05
N GLY A 37 6.46 7.85 14.80
CA GLY A 37 5.70 6.70 14.29
C GLY A 37 6.57 5.45 14.11
N VAL A 38 5.96 4.39 13.58
CA VAL A 38 6.62 3.12 13.28
C VAL A 38 6.76 2.88 11.78
N LYS A 39 7.78 2.12 11.38
CA LYS A 39 8.01 1.78 9.98
C LYS A 39 6.95 0.79 9.47
N ILE A 40 6.30 1.11 8.36
CA ILE A 40 5.27 0.28 7.68
C ILE A 40 5.79 -0.42 6.42
N VAL A 41 6.88 0.03 5.83
CA VAL A 41 7.48 -0.59 4.64
C VAL A 41 8.98 -0.34 4.61
N ASP A 42 9.74 -1.32 4.16
CA ASP A 42 11.16 -1.14 3.84
C ASP A 42 11.32 -0.59 2.41
N LEU A 43 12.06 0.50 2.29
CA LEU A 43 12.27 1.21 1.02
C LEU A 43 13.75 1.18 0.68
N GLY A 44 14.04 1.03 -0.62
CA GLY A 44 15.37 1.33 -1.13
C GLY A 44 15.65 2.84 -1.07
N GLU A 45 16.91 3.21 -1.26
CA GLU A 45 17.41 4.58 -1.08
C GLU A 45 16.68 5.63 -1.95
N LYS A 46 16.17 5.22 -3.11
CA LYS A 46 15.45 6.06 -4.08
C LYS A 46 13.96 5.76 -4.17
N ASP A 47 13.48 4.82 -3.36
CA ASP A 47 12.09 4.38 -3.40
C ASP A 47 11.24 5.19 -2.43
N LYS A 48 9.98 5.42 -2.80
CA LYS A 48 9.00 6.13 -1.98
C LYS A 48 7.67 5.40 -1.98
N VAL A 49 6.89 5.63 -0.93
CA VAL A 49 5.46 5.29 -0.93
C VAL A 49 4.76 6.24 -1.91
N ILE A 50 4.00 5.69 -2.85
CA ILE A 50 3.20 6.47 -3.80
C ILE A 50 1.71 6.47 -3.46
N PHE A 51 1.27 5.47 -2.70
CA PHE A 51 -0.11 5.34 -2.26
C PHE A 51 -0.17 4.56 -0.94
N ALA A 52 -0.99 5.06 -0.04
CA ALA A 52 -1.40 4.38 1.17
C ALA A 52 -2.83 4.79 1.51
N ASP A 53 -3.66 3.83 1.89
CA ASP A 53 -5.05 4.07 2.29
C ASP A 53 -5.50 2.95 3.25
N PHE A 54 -6.63 3.15 3.91
CA PHE A 54 -7.24 2.18 4.80
C PHE A 54 -8.21 1.28 4.03
N VAL A 55 -8.03 -0.03 4.20
CA VAL A 55 -8.87 -1.09 3.64
C VAL A 55 -9.71 -1.69 4.74
N GLN A 56 -11.02 -1.44 4.66
CA GLN A 56 -12.02 -2.12 5.49
C GLN A 56 -12.86 -3.04 4.61
N ASP A 57 -13.32 -2.51 3.48
CA ASP A 57 -13.95 -3.25 2.40
C ASP A 57 -13.04 -3.25 1.17
N PRO A 58 -13.06 -4.31 0.34
CA PRO A 58 -12.35 -4.35 -0.93
C PRO A 58 -12.65 -3.16 -1.83
N TYR A 59 -11.63 -2.64 -2.50
CA TYR A 59 -11.79 -1.61 -3.53
C TYR A 59 -10.67 -1.68 -4.56
N ASP A 60 -10.95 -1.07 -5.70
CA ASP A 60 -10.01 -0.98 -6.80
C ASP A 60 -9.08 0.22 -6.66
N VAL A 61 -7.81 -0.01 -6.97
CA VAL A 61 -6.76 1.01 -7.08
C VAL A 61 -6.34 1.10 -8.53
N ALA A 62 -6.57 2.25 -9.14
CA ALA A 62 -6.00 2.58 -10.44
C ALA A 62 -4.53 2.97 -10.24
N VAL A 63 -3.63 2.34 -10.99
CA VAL A 63 -2.18 2.56 -10.93
C VAL A 63 -1.69 2.97 -12.32
N VAL A 64 -0.86 4.00 -12.38
CA VAL A 64 -0.17 4.43 -13.60
C VAL A 64 1.33 4.29 -13.37
N ASP A 65 2.00 3.51 -14.21
CA ASP A 65 3.45 3.35 -14.17
C ASP A 65 4.19 4.44 -14.96
N ARG A 66 5.52 4.48 -14.80
CA ARG A 66 6.40 5.46 -15.48
C ARG A 66 6.40 5.34 -17.01
N ASP A 67 5.98 4.20 -17.55
CA ASP A 67 5.85 3.99 -18.98
C ASP A 67 4.49 4.52 -19.50
N GLY A 68 3.66 5.09 -18.61
CA GLY A 68 2.34 5.62 -18.91
C GLY A 68 1.24 4.56 -18.99
N VAL A 69 1.54 3.31 -18.60
CA VAL A 69 0.56 2.23 -18.66
C VAL A 69 -0.32 2.28 -17.40
N ALA A 70 -1.63 2.39 -17.62
CA ALA A 70 -2.63 2.34 -16.57
C ALA A 70 -3.19 0.92 -16.41
N PHE A 71 -3.37 0.49 -15.17
CA PHE A 71 -4.02 -0.78 -14.82
C PHE A 71 -4.74 -0.64 -13.47
N VAL A 72 -5.66 -1.56 -13.22
CA VAL A 72 -6.45 -1.61 -11.98
C VAL A 72 -6.01 -2.82 -11.17
N VAL A 73 -5.89 -2.64 -9.87
CA VAL A 73 -5.57 -3.68 -8.90
C VAL A 73 -6.65 -3.67 -7.84
N ASN A 74 -7.32 -4.80 -7.62
CA ASN A 74 -8.20 -4.94 -6.48
C ASN A 74 -7.38 -5.11 -5.19
N SER A 75 -7.80 -4.47 -4.11
CA SER A 75 -7.07 -4.57 -2.83
C SER A 75 -6.96 -6.02 -2.32
N GLU A 76 -7.91 -6.91 -2.64
CA GLU A 76 -7.86 -8.32 -2.24
C GLU A 76 -6.75 -9.12 -2.93
N ASP A 77 -6.36 -8.74 -4.14
CA ASP A 77 -5.27 -9.39 -4.89
C ASP A 77 -3.88 -9.06 -4.31
N ILE A 78 -3.79 -8.05 -3.45
CA ILE A 78 -2.55 -7.66 -2.80
C ILE A 78 -2.37 -8.49 -1.53
N SER A 79 -1.21 -9.12 -1.40
CA SER A 79 -0.87 -9.95 -0.26
C SER A 79 -0.76 -9.15 1.04
N ILE A 80 -1.26 -9.74 2.13
CA ILE A 80 -0.96 -9.29 3.49
C ILE A 80 0.48 -9.69 3.84
N ASP A 81 1.20 -8.77 4.48
CA ASP A 81 2.61 -8.94 4.86
C ASP A 81 2.94 -8.12 6.11
N ASN A 82 4.05 -8.47 6.79
CA ASN A 82 4.51 -7.79 7.99
C ASN A 82 4.96 -6.35 7.69
N ARG A 83 4.93 -5.49 8.72
CA ARG A 83 5.34 -4.07 8.63
C ARG A 83 6.73 -3.84 8.02
N VAL A 84 7.75 -4.61 8.37
CA VAL A 84 9.13 -4.27 8.01
C VAL A 84 9.62 -4.85 6.68
N THR A 85 8.74 -5.44 5.88
CA THR A 85 9.10 -5.97 4.56
C THR A 85 9.01 -4.91 3.45
N LYS A 86 9.63 -5.20 2.31
CA LYS A 86 9.49 -4.40 1.08
C LYS A 86 8.15 -4.61 0.36
N GLY A 87 7.40 -5.66 0.69
CA GLY A 87 6.22 -6.11 -0.05
C GLY A 87 6.56 -6.97 -1.26
N LYS A 88 5.56 -7.29 -2.09
CA LYS A 88 5.66 -8.20 -3.24
C LYS A 88 5.19 -7.52 -4.53
N THR A 89 5.55 -8.07 -5.69
CA THR A 89 4.94 -7.69 -6.97
C THR A 89 3.55 -8.31 -7.10
N LEU A 90 2.76 -7.86 -8.07
CA LEU A 90 1.42 -8.42 -8.28
C LEU A 90 1.51 -9.84 -8.85
N ARG A 91 0.51 -10.66 -8.54
CA ARG A 91 0.44 -12.03 -9.04
C ARG A 91 0.25 -12.01 -10.56
N GLY A 92 1.10 -12.74 -11.29
CA GLY A 92 1.04 -12.80 -12.76
C GLY A 92 1.75 -11.65 -13.48
N GLU A 93 2.42 -10.73 -12.77
CA GLU A 93 3.32 -9.77 -13.41
C GLU A 93 4.59 -10.48 -13.93
N ASN A 94 4.71 -10.60 -15.26
CA ASN A 94 5.91 -11.12 -15.92
C ASN A 94 7.09 -10.14 -15.90
N LYS A 95 6.81 -8.84 -15.73
CA LYS A 95 7.79 -7.77 -15.61
C LYS A 95 7.39 -6.86 -14.47
N LYS A 96 8.36 -6.48 -13.66
CA LYS A 96 8.20 -5.54 -12.57
C LYS A 96 7.88 -4.15 -13.14
N ARG A 97 6.67 -3.66 -12.88
CA ARG A 97 6.25 -2.29 -13.23
C ARG A 97 6.76 -1.31 -12.19
N MET A 98 6.98 -0.05 -12.57
CA MET A 98 7.41 1.02 -11.66
C MET A 98 6.28 2.04 -11.50
N PRO A 99 5.40 1.90 -10.50
CA PRO A 99 4.31 2.82 -10.26
C PRO A 99 4.79 4.26 -10.05
N GLU A 100 4.08 5.21 -10.66
CA GLU A 100 4.32 6.63 -10.49
C GLU A 100 3.14 7.31 -9.77
N LYS A 101 1.91 6.90 -10.09
CA LYS A 101 0.67 7.43 -9.51
C LYS A 101 -0.28 6.29 -9.17
N ALA A 102 -1.03 6.43 -8.09
CA ALA A 102 -2.11 5.50 -7.77
C ALA A 102 -3.26 6.22 -7.05
N PHE A 103 -4.48 5.81 -7.36
CA PHE A 103 -5.71 6.43 -6.85
C PHE A 103 -6.73 5.35 -6.54
N ARG A 104 -7.46 5.52 -5.43
CA ARG A 104 -8.65 4.73 -5.16
C ARG A 104 -9.71 5.07 -6.19
N VAL A 105 -10.27 4.05 -6.84
CA VAL A 105 -11.41 4.21 -7.74
C VAL A 105 -12.66 4.40 -6.88
N ILE A 106 -13.38 5.50 -7.13
CA ILE A 106 -14.63 5.84 -6.45
C ILE A 106 -15.73 5.68 -7.50
N GLN A 107 -16.79 4.94 -7.17
CA GLN A 107 -18.00 4.85 -7.98
C GLN A 107 -18.99 5.95 -7.62
#